data_AF-A0A1B1UC83-F1
#
_entry.id   AF-A0A1B1UC83-F1
#
_cell.length_a   1.000
_cell.length_b   1.000
_cell.length_c   1.000
_cell.angle_alpha   90.00
_cell.angle_beta   90.00
_cell.angle_gamma   90.00
#
_symmetry.space_group_name_H-M   'P 1'
#
loop_
_entity.id
_entity.type
_entity.pdbx_description
1 polymer ?
#
loop_
_entity_poly.entity_id
_entity_poly.type
_entity_poly.pdbx_seq_one_letter_code
_entity_poly.pdbx_strand_id
1 'polypeptide(L)'
;MFYRSCKIMLIAAALAAFLGLSPALAGDVIVTQAWSRATPKGAKVAGGYLTIENRGMQPDRLLSASSAAAAKVEIHQMSMQDGIMTMRTLDDGLVIPPDATVTLAPGADHIMFIGLIAPFEEDQRVAVSLNFERAGRIEASFEVGGVGAKGPRLQIASTKHAATSPMRPVATDEPFFTHICGTRVMANVTVSPGRSGPIEVLVQIEDSDEKPLAVDAVTVTLSNPDKGIAPVTARAERAAADSWRVRMTAAAGGKWSLSLGIDLAKDDRVDIAAPILIE
;
A
#
# COMPACT_ATOMS: atom_id res chain seq x y z
N MET A 1 83.96 -24.25 -32.84
CA MET A 1 83.14 -25.32 -33.43
C MET A 1 81.67 -24.96 -33.19
N PHE A 2 81.03 -24.49 -34.26
CA PHE A 2 79.62 -24.69 -34.65
C PHE A 2 78.48 -24.67 -33.59
N TYR A 3 77.58 -23.68 -33.79
CA TYR A 3 76.09 -23.79 -33.85
C TYR A 3 75.35 -24.30 -32.60
N ARG A 4 74.38 -23.59 -32.01
CA ARG A 4 73.09 -23.22 -32.62
C ARG A 4 72.30 -22.23 -31.76
N SER A 5 71.70 -21.25 -32.42
CA SER A 5 70.63 -20.38 -31.94
C SER A 5 69.42 -21.18 -31.39
N CYS A 6 68.79 -20.68 -30.33
CA CYS A 6 67.36 -20.93 -30.11
C CYS A 6 66.65 -19.59 -29.89
N LYS A 7 65.48 -19.51 -30.52
CA LYS A 7 64.79 -18.29 -30.91
C LYS A 7 64.01 -17.68 -29.76
N ILE A 8 63.88 -16.36 -29.84
CA ILE A 8 62.84 -15.52 -29.29
C ILE A 8 61.50 -16.27 -29.20
N MET A 9 60.85 -16.20 -28.04
CA MET A 9 59.39 -16.25 -27.98
C MET A 9 58.89 -15.31 -26.89
N LEU A 10 58.62 -14.07 -27.32
CA LEU A 10 57.68 -13.16 -26.68
C LEU A 10 56.32 -13.89 -26.57
N ILE A 11 55.87 -14.19 -25.36
CA ILE A 11 54.47 -14.53 -25.12
C ILE A 11 53.85 -13.31 -24.46
N ALA A 12 53.04 -12.61 -25.25
CA ALA A 12 52.24 -11.48 -24.84
C ALA A 12 51.35 -11.86 -23.64
N ALA A 13 51.43 -11.06 -22.59
CA ALA A 13 50.46 -11.08 -21.51
C ALA A 13 49.12 -10.58 -22.05
N ALA A 14 48.30 -11.50 -22.58
CA ALA A 14 46.89 -11.26 -22.79
C ALA A 14 46.21 -11.30 -21.42
N LEU A 15 46.21 -10.14 -20.74
CA LEU A 15 45.33 -9.87 -19.63
C LEU A 15 43.90 -9.83 -20.20
N ALA A 16 43.30 -11.02 -20.36
CA ALA A 16 41.90 -11.14 -20.68
C ALA A 16 41.12 -10.57 -19.49
N ALA A 17 40.67 -9.33 -19.64
CA ALA A 17 39.62 -8.77 -18.84
C ALA A 17 38.38 -9.65 -19.05
N PHE A 18 38.21 -10.65 -18.19
CA PHE A 18 36.91 -11.24 -17.93
C PHE A 18 36.05 -10.12 -17.35
N LEU A 19 35.40 -9.35 -18.21
CA LEU A 19 34.18 -8.66 -17.84
C LEU A 19 33.24 -9.75 -17.32
N GLY A 20 33.02 -9.76 -16.02
CA GLY A 20 31.99 -10.56 -15.38
C GLY A 20 30.63 -10.13 -15.92
N LEU A 21 30.20 -10.74 -17.02
CA LEU A 21 28.79 -10.91 -17.29
C LEU A 21 28.33 -12.06 -16.39
N SER A 22 28.06 -11.75 -15.13
CA SER A 22 27.19 -12.60 -14.34
C SER A 22 25.84 -12.61 -15.07
N PRO A 23 25.29 -13.78 -15.43
CA PRO A 23 23.88 -13.83 -15.80
C PRO A 23 23.12 -13.30 -14.59
N ALA A 24 22.46 -12.15 -14.74
CA ALA A 24 21.39 -11.77 -13.81
C ALA A 24 20.34 -12.86 -13.96
N LEU A 25 20.42 -13.88 -13.09
CA LEU A 25 19.39 -14.89 -12.99
C LEU A 25 18.11 -14.14 -12.62
N ALA A 26 16.98 -14.52 -13.22
CA ALA A 26 15.64 -14.08 -12.86
C ALA A 26 15.22 -14.48 -11.42
N GLY A 27 16.19 -14.61 -10.49
CA GLY A 27 16.02 -15.04 -9.11
C GLY A 27 16.42 -13.99 -8.07
N ASP A 28 16.95 -12.84 -8.47
CA ASP A 28 17.34 -11.79 -7.52
C ASP A 28 16.24 -10.76 -7.28
N VAL A 29 15.29 -10.60 -8.22
CA VAL A 29 14.12 -9.75 -8.04
C VAL A 29 12.97 -10.58 -7.49
N ILE A 30 12.47 -10.18 -6.32
CA ILE A 30 11.38 -10.85 -5.62
C ILE A 30 10.21 -9.88 -5.50
N VAL A 31 9.05 -10.32 -6.00
CA VAL A 31 7.79 -9.59 -5.87
C VAL A 31 6.96 -10.24 -4.77
N THR A 32 6.57 -9.45 -3.77
CA THR A 32 5.72 -9.91 -2.66
C THR A 32 4.59 -8.94 -2.43
N GLN A 33 3.63 -9.33 -1.58
CA GLN A 33 2.57 -8.45 -1.09
C GLN A 33 1.81 -7.76 -2.24
N ALA A 34 1.53 -8.48 -3.34
CA ALA A 34 0.81 -7.93 -4.49
C ALA A 34 -0.70 -7.90 -4.22
N TRP A 35 -1.31 -6.72 -4.28
CA TRP A 35 -2.73 -6.54 -3.97
C TRP A 35 -3.36 -5.33 -4.66
N SER A 36 -4.68 -5.32 -4.73
CA SER A 36 -5.50 -4.21 -5.24
C SER A 36 -6.71 -4.01 -4.34
N ARG A 37 -7.39 -2.87 -4.48
CA ARG A 37 -8.72 -2.66 -3.90
C ARG A 37 -9.80 -3.17 -4.85
N ALA A 38 -10.89 -3.67 -4.29
CA ALA A 38 -12.11 -3.88 -5.03
C ALA A 38 -12.61 -2.54 -5.59
N THR A 39 -13.30 -2.60 -6.72
CA THR A 39 -13.80 -1.40 -7.42
C THR A 39 -15.33 -1.40 -7.46
N PRO A 40 -15.98 -0.23 -7.32
CA PRO A 40 -17.42 -0.14 -7.51
C PRO A 40 -17.82 -0.49 -8.95
N LYS A 41 -19.06 -0.93 -9.13
CA LYS A 41 -19.61 -1.23 -10.47
C LYS A 41 -19.47 -0.01 -11.38
N GLY A 42 -18.91 -0.21 -12.57
CA GLY A 42 -18.72 0.84 -13.56
C GLY A 42 -17.41 1.63 -13.44
N ALA A 43 -16.57 1.36 -12.42
CA ALA A 43 -15.25 1.94 -12.31
C ALA A 43 -14.40 1.67 -13.57
N LYS A 44 -13.61 2.66 -13.97
CA LYS A 44 -12.74 2.59 -15.15
C LYS A 44 -11.26 2.45 -14.81
N VAL A 45 -10.91 2.60 -13.54
CA VAL A 45 -9.53 2.56 -13.05
C VAL A 45 -9.45 1.77 -11.75
N ALA A 46 -8.29 1.15 -11.50
CA ALA A 46 -7.94 0.52 -10.22
C ALA A 46 -6.47 0.80 -9.90
N GLY A 47 -6.14 0.83 -8.60
CA GLY A 47 -4.76 0.93 -8.13
C GLY A 47 -4.26 -0.44 -7.65
N GLY A 48 -3.04 -0.80 -8.05
CA GLY A 48 -2.33 -2.00 -7.63
C GLY A 48 -1.04 -1.66 -6.89
N TYR A 49 -0.73 -2.49 -5.90
CA TYR A 49 0.32 -2.24 -4.92
C TYR A 49 1.11 -3.53 -4.71
N LEU A 50 2.41 -3.42 -4.47
CA LEU A 50 3.30 -4.55 -4.24
C LEU A 50 4.63 -4.10 -3.63
N THR A 51 5.40 -5.05 -3.13
CA THR A 51 6.80 -4.81 -2.73
C THR A 51 7.72 -5.55 -3.68
N ILE A 52 8.74 -4.84 -4.18
CA ILE A 52 9.78 -5.37 -5.06
C ILE A 52 11.11 -5.29 -4.31
N GLU A 53 11.73 -6.43 -4.06
CA GLU A 53 13.07 -6.54 -3.49
C GLU A 53 14.04 -6.93 -4.61
N ASN A 54 15.15 -6.19 -4.75
CA ASN A 54 16.25 -6.56 -5.64
C ASN A 54 17.45 -6.99 -4.79
N ARG A 55 17.70 -8.31 -4.73
CA ARG A 55 18.84 -8.92 -4.03
C ARG A 55 20.13 -8.97 -4.87
N GLY A 56 20.07 -8.45 -6.09
CA GLY A 56 21.20 -8.43 -7.01
C GLY A 56 22.16 -7.28 -6.70
N MET A 57 23.38 -7.42 -7.21
CA MET A 57 24.41 -6.37 -7.11
C MET A 57 24.32 -5.28 -8.19
N GLN A 58 23.35 -5.40 -9.11
CA GLN A 58 23.09 -4.44 -10.18
C GLN A 58 21.68 -3.88 -10.04
N PRO A 59 21.44 -2.61 -10.41
CA PRO A 59 20.07 -2.09 -10.46
C PRO A 59 19.26 -2.84 -11.52
N ASP A 60 17.99 -3.09 -11.22
CA ASP A 60 16.98 -3.51 -12.18
C ASP A 60 15.95 -2.38 -12.35
N ARG A 61 15.04 -2.55 -13.30
CA ARG A 61 14.02 -1.57 -13.64
C ARG A 61 12.76 -2.28 -14.06
N LEU A 62 11.64 -1.99 -13.39
CA LEU A 62 10.32 -2.42 -13.85
C LEU A 62 9.92 -1.52 -15.02
N LEU A 63 10.02 -2.05 -16.25
CA LEU A 63 9.77 -1.32 -17.49
C LEU A 63 8.28 -1.17 -17.78
N SER A 64 7.51 -2.22 -17.54
CA SER A 64 6.08 -2.23 -17.83
C SER A 64 5.33 -3.28 -17.03
N ALA A 65 4.01 -3.14 -16.96
CA ALA A 65 3.10 -4.13 -16.45
C ALA A 65 1.97 -4.39 -17.46
N SER A 66 1.35 -5.56 -17.42
CA SER A 66 0.19 -5.89 -18.27
C SER A 66 -0.74 -6.87 -17.59
N SER A 67 -2.04 -6.81 -17.91
CA SER A 67 -3.06 -7.73 -17.41
C SER A 67 -4.22 -7.81 -18.39
N ALA A 68 -4.86 -8.97 -18.51
CA ALA A 68 -6.09 -9.12 -19.28
C ALA A 68 -7.30 -8.41 -18.62
N ALA A 69 -7.17 -7.97 -17.37
CA ALA A 69 -8.24 -7.34 -16.62
C ALA A 69 -8.45 -5.84 -16.95
N ALA A 70 -7.54 -5.23 -17.70
CA ALA A 70 -7.59 -3.81 -18.07
C ALA A 70 -7.01 -3.58 -19.48
N ALA A 71 -7.47 -2.52 -20.15
CA ALA A 71 -6.96 -2.13 -21.46
C ALA A 71 -5.49 -1.65 -21.42
N LYS A 72 -5.08 -1.00 -20.32
CA LYS A 72 -3.70 -0.56 -20.08
C LYS A 72 -3.35 -0.72 -18.61
N VAL A 73 -2.07 -1.02 -18.35
CA VAL A 73 -1.50 -1.02 -17.00
C VAL A 73 -0.26 -0.15 -17.04
N GLU A 74 -0.20 0.85 -16.16
CA GLU A 74 0.86 1.85 -16.11
C GLU A 74 1.53 1.85 -14.74
N ILE A 75 2.75 2.37 -14.67
CA ILE A 75 3.47 2.60 -13.42
C ILE A 75 3.44 4.10 -13.17
N HIS A 76 2.92 4.50 -12.02
CA HIS A 76 2.70 5.90 -11.67
C HIS A 76 3.52 6.25 -10.45
N GLN A 77 4.09 7.45 -10.46
CA GLN A 77 4.73 8.06 -9.32
C GLN A 77 3.84 9.18 -8.77
N MET A 78 3.78 9.25 -7.44
CA MET A 78 3.20 10.37 -6.74
C MET A 78 4.32 11.26 -6.20
N SER A 79 4.27 12.55 -6.51
CA SER A 79 5.27 13.51 -6.01
C SER A 79 4.61 14.82 -5.62
N MET A 80 5.20 15.47 -4.62
CA MET A 80 4.78 16.81 -4.22
C MET A 80 5.49 17.84 -5.06
N GLN A 81 4.75 18.63 -5.82
CA GLN A 81 5.27 19.76 -6.57
C GLN A 81 4.50 21.01 -6.13
N ASP A 82 5.22 21.96 -5.52
CA ASP A 82 4.66 23.24 -5.06
C ASP A 82 3.45 23.12 -4.12
N GLY A 83 3.47 22.12 -3.23
CA GLY A 83 2.36 21.89 -2.30
C GLY A 83 1.13 21.23 -2.96
N ILE A 84 1.26 20.74 -4.21
CA ILE A 84 0.24 19.97 -4.91
C ILE A 84 0.76 18.55 -5.11
N MET A 85 -0.04 17.57 -4.73
CA MET A 85 0.26 16.18 -5.00
C MET A 85 -0.04 15.89 -6.47
N THR A 86 1.01 15.56 -7.23
CA THR A 86 0.92 15.26 -8.65
C THR A 86 1.13 13.77 -8.87
N MET A 87 0.39 13.23 -9.84
CA MET A 87 0.51 11.85 -10.28
C MET A 87 1.05 11.86 -11.71
N ARG A 88 2.16 11.15 -11.95
CA ARG A 88 2.82 11.10 -13.25
C ARG A 88 3.12 9.65 -13.63
N THR A 89 2.81 9.29 -14.88
CA THR A 89 3.28 8.03 -15.47
C THR A 89 4.82 8.01 -15.56
N LEU A 90 5.42 6.88 -15.22
CA LEU A 90 6.85 6.61 -15.40
C LEU A 90 7.06 5.87 -16.73
N ASP A 91 7.18 6.61 -17.83
CA ASP A 91 7.36 6.03 -19.18
C ASP A 91 8.67 5.24 -19.31
N ASP A 92 9.72 5.67 -18.62
CA ASP A 92 11.01 4.96 -18.56
C ASP A 92 11.04 3.86 -17.47
N GLY A 93 9.90 3.55 -16.84
CA GLY A 93 9.80 2.55 -15.78
C GLY A 93 10.37 2.98 -14.42
N LEU A 94 10.24 2.08 -13.44
CA LEU A 94 10.64 2.29 -12.04
C LEU A 94 11.96 1.58 -11.74
N VAL A 95 12.97 2.32 -11.26
CA VAL A 95 14.28 1.77 -10.88
C VAL A 95 14.18 1.05 -9.54
N ILE A 96 14.75 -0.15 -9.47
CA ILE A 96 14.93 -0.93 -8.26
C ILE A 96 16.44 -1.06 -8.01
N PRO A 97 17.02 -0.21 -7.12
CA PRO A 97 18.46 -0.22 -6.85
C PRO A 97 18.96 -1.60 -6.36
N PRO A 98 20.26 -1.89 -6.49
CA PRO A 98 20.83 -3.11 -5.93
C PRO A 98 20.67 -3.14 -4.40
N ASP A 99 20.42 -4.32 -3.84
CA ASP A 99 20.22 -4.56 -2.40
C ASP A 99 19.18 -3.63 -1.77
N ALA A 100 18.12 -3.31 -2.52
CA ALA A 100 17.09 -2.39 -2.11
C ALA A 100 15.69 -2.99 -2.24
N THR A 101 14.79 -2.46 -1.43
CA THR A 101 13.36 -2.75 -1.49
C THR A 101 12.62 -1.48 -1.90
N VAL A 102 11.76 -1.59 -2.91
CA VAL A 102 10.86 -0.54 -3.36
C VAL A 102 9.43 -1.01 -3.12
N THR A 103 8.67 -0.20 -2.38
CA THR A 103 7.27 -0.50 -2.07
C THR A 103 6.37 0.43 -2.86
N LEU A 104 5.46 -0.17 -3.63
CA LEU A 104 4.38 0.52 -4.30
C LEU A 104 3.14 0.44 -3.41
N ALA A 105 2.61 1.58 -2.98
CA ALA A 105 1.57 1.69 -1.95
C ALA A 105 0.58 2.82 -2.25
N PRO A 106 -0.62 2.80 -1.65
CA PRO A 106 -1.55 3.91 -1.77
C PRO A 106 -0.90 5.23 -1.31
N GLY A 107 -0.98 6.29 -2.14
CA GLY A 107 -0.37 7.58 -1.84
C GLY A 107 1.11 7.71 -2.25
N ALA A 108 1.74 6.61 -2.67
CA ALA A 108 3.09 6.55 -3.20
C ALA A 108 3.08 6.08 -4.67
N ASP A 109 4.24 5.66 -5.17
CA ASP A 109 4.34 4.98 -6.46
C ASP A 109 3.39 3.76 -6.49
N HIS A 110 2.70 3.52 -7.59
CA HIS A 110 1.72 2.45 -7.70
C HIS A 110 1.51 2.00 -9.14
N ILE A 111 0.88 0.83 -9.30
CA ILE A 111 0.40 0.35 -10.59
C ILE A 111 -1.00 0.91 -10.83
N MET A 112 -1.23 1.54 -11.98
CA MET A 112 -2.54 2.04 -12.38
C MET A 112 -3.12 1.19 -13.49
N PHE A 113 -4.23 0.51 -13.22
CA PHE A 113 -5.04 -0.18 -14.23
C PHE A 113 -6.01 0.83 -14.85
N ILE A 114 -6.04 0.90 -16.18
CA ILE A 114 -6.88 1.85 -16.92
C ILE A 114 -7.73 1.09 -17.94
N GLY A 115 -9.02 1.42 -17.98
CA GLY A 115 -9.99 0.76 -18.85
C GLY A 115 -10.28 -0.66 -18.38
N LEU A 116 -10.73 -0.81 -17.13
CA LEU A 116 -11.11 -2.10 -16.56
C LEU A 116 -12.16 -2.81 -17.44
N ILE A 117 -11.94 -4.11 -17.71
CA ILE A 117 -12.86 -4.95 -18.48
C ILE A 117 -14.07 -5.35 -17.63
N ALA A 118 -13.83 -5.62 -16.35
CA ALA A 118 -14.85 -5.87 -15.33
C ALA A 118 -14.39 -5.24 -13.99
N PRO A 119 -15.32 -4.99 -13.04
CA PRO A 119 -14.94 -4.57 -11.70
C PRO A 119 -14.00 -5.59 -11.06
N PHE A 120 -13.05 -5.11 -10.26
CA PHE A 120 -12.31 -5.98 -9.35
C PHE A 120 -13.19 -6.28 -8.14
N GLU A 121 -13.44 -7.57 -7.91
CA GLU A 121 -14.29 -8.05 -6.82
C GLU A 121 -13.43 -8.48 -5.63
N GLU A 122 -13.91 -8.26 -4.41
CA GLU A 122 -13.20 -8.70 -3.21
C GLU A 122 -12.95 -10.23 -3.24
N ASP A 123 -11.80 -10.64 -2.72
CA ASP A 123 -11.26 -12.01 -2.72
C ASP A 123 -10.93 -12.57 -4.13
N GLN A 124 -11.09 -11.78 -5.19
CA GLN A 124 -10.58 -12.10 -6.52
C GLN A 124 -9.05 -12.06 -6.55
N ARG A 125 -8.45 -12.84 -7.46
CA ARG A 125 -7.06 -12.67 -7.88
C ARG A 125 -6.98 -12.11 -9.30
N VAL A 126 -6.16 -11.08 -9.48
CA VAL A 126 -5.86 -10.50 -10.80
C VAL A 126 -4.42 -10.86 -11.17
N ALA A 127 -4.25 -11.59 -12.28
CA ALA A 127 -2.93 -11.90 -12.80
C ALA A 127 -2.32 -10.67 -13.49
N VAL A 128 -1.07 -10.36 -13.16
CA VAL A 128 -0.32 -9.22 -13.71
C VAL A 128 1.08 -9.69 -14.09
N SER A 129 1.45 -9.44 -15.34
CA SER A 129 2.80 -9.70 -15.83
C SER A 129 3.64 -8.42 -15.70
N LEU A 130 4.69 -8.50 -14.89
CA LEU A 130 5.65 -7.43 -14.62
C LEU A 130 6.90 -7.68 -15.45
N ASN A 131 7.28 -6.75 -16.34
CA ASN A 131 8.46 -6.90 -17.20
C ASN A 131 9.60 -6.04 -16.67
N PHE A 132 10.63 -6.70 -16.17
CA PHE A 132 11.87 -6.08 -15.70
C PHE A 132 12.92 -6.06 -16.81
N GLU A 133 13.82 -5.07 -16.77
CA GLU A 133 14.90 -4.90 -17.73
C GLU A 133 15.91 -6.06 -17.68
N ARG A 134 16.25 -6.55 -16.47
CA ARG A 134 17.24 -7.62 -16.28
C ARG A 134 16.62 -8.93 -15.84
N ALA A 135 15.76 -8.92 -14.81
CA ALA A 135 15.09 -10.11 -14.31
C ALA A 135 14.06 -10.69 -15.30
N GLY A 136 13.70 -9.93 -16.33
CA GLY A 136 12.74 -10.35 -17.34
C GLY A 136 11.30 -10.34 -16.80
N ARG A 137 10.47 -11.24 -17.32
CA ARG A 137 9.04 -11.28 -16.98
C ARG A 137 8.79 -12.07 -15.70
N ILE A 138 8.13 -11.44 -14.74
CA ILE A 138 7.66 -12.03 -13.49
C ILE A 138 6.12 -11.97 -13.47
N GLU A 139 5.48 -13.10 -13.18
CA GLU A 139 4.03 -13.14 -12.97
C GLU A 139 3.69 -12.88 -11.50
N ALA A 140 2.82 -11.91 -11.26
CA ALA A 140 2.30 -11.58 -9.93
C ALA A 140 0.79 -11.81 -9.86
N SER A 141 0.33 -12.38 -8.75
CA SER A 141 -1.11 -12.53 -8.45
C SER A 141 -1.52 -11.46 -7.47
N PHE A 142 -2.24 -10.44 -7.92
CA PHE A 142 -2.76 -9.38 -7.07
C PHE A 142 -4.01 -9.88 -6.35
N GLU A 143 -3.97 -9.95 -5.02
CA GLU A 143 -5.15 -10.25 -4.21
C GLU A 143 -6.02 -8.99 -4.08
N VAL A 144 -7.29 -9.09 -4.43
CA VAL A 144 -8.23 -7.97 -4.35
C VAL A 144 -8.84 -7.97 -2.95
N GLY A 145 -8.42 -7.02 -2.12
CA GLY A 145 -9.07 -6.75 -0.84
C GLY A 145 -10.34 -5.91 -1.03
N GLY A 146 -11.10 -5.70 0.04
CA GLY A 146 -12.25 -4.80 0.02
C GLY A 146 -11.91 -3.40 -0.49
N VAL A 147 -12.93 -2.61 -0.85
CA VAL A 147 -12.78 -1.28 -1.46
C VAL A 147 -11.88 -0.33 -0.63
N GLY A 148 -11.87 -0.49 0.69
CA GLY A 148 -11.05 0.29 1.63
C GLY A 148 -9.77 -0.39 2.11
N ALA A 149 -9.34 -1.50 1.49
CA ALA A 149 -8.17 -2.26 1.94
C ALA A 149 -6.91 -1.37 2.00
N LYS A 150 -6.07 -1.62 3.01
CA LYS A 150 -4.82 -0.89 3.31
C LYS A 150 -3.55 -1.65 2.95
N GLY A 151 -3.67 -2.94 2.70
CA GLY A 151 -2.56 -3.85 2.51
C GLY A 151 -3.07 -5.19 2.02
N PRO A 152 -2.16 -6.10 1.65
CA PRO A 152 -2.50 -7.47 1.32
C PRO A 152 -3.19 -8.15 2.50
N ARG A 153 -4.13 -9.05 2.22
CA ARG A 153 -4.69 -9.90 3.26
C ARG A 153 -3.59 -10.89 3.68
N LEU A 154 -3.09 -10.79 4.91
CA LEU A 154 -2.17 -11.79 5.45
C LEU A 154 -2.88 -13.14 5.46
N GLN A 155 -2.50 -14.05 4.55
CA GLN A 155 -2.91 -15.44 4.65
C GLN A 155 -2.21 -16.07 5.85
N ILE A 156 -2.90 -16.07 7.00
CA ILE A 156 -2.61 -17.08 8.00
C ILE A 156 -3.02 -18.41 7.35
N ALA A 157 -2.03 -19.26 7.06
CA ALA A 157 -2.25 -20.61 6.56
C ALA A 157 -3.15 -21.38 7.54
N SER A 158 -4.47 -21.26 7.37
CA SER A 158 -5.45 -22.12 8.02
C SER A 158 -5.51 -23.40 7.22
N THR A 159 -4.67 -24.37 7.59
CA THR A 159 -4.94 -25.77 7.25
C THR A 159 -6.26 -26.18 7.90
N LYS A 160 -7.36 -26.19 7.13
CA LYS A 160 -8.33 -27.29 7.20
C LYS A 160 -9.27 -27.32 6.00
N HIS A 161 -9.57 -28.55 5.63
CA HIS A 161 -10.26 -29.04 4.45
C HIS A 161 -11.60 -28.39 4.14
N ALA A 162 -11.92 -28.44 2.84
CA ALA A 162 -13.23 -28.22 2.24
C ALA A 162 -14.37 -28.95 2.96
N ALA A 163 -15.50 -28.24 3.12
CA ALA A 163 -16.83 -28.83 3.07
C ALA A 163 -17.85 -27.74 2.70
N THR A 164 -18.59 -28.00 1.63
CA THR A 164 -19.68 -27.22 1.06
C THR A 164 -20.90 -27.16 2.01
N SER A 165 -21.47 -25.97 2.27
CA SER A 165 -22.92 -25.76 2.54
C SER A 165 -23.30 -24.29 2.82
N PRO A 166 -24.60 -23.92 2.72
CA PRO A 166 -25.04 -22.75 1.97
C PRO A 166 -25.20 -21.45 2.77
N MET A 167 -25.32 -20.38 1.99
CA MET A 167 -25.49 -18.98 2.36
C MET A 167 -26.60 -18.73 3.40
N ARG A 168 -26.26 -18.01 4.47
CA ARG A 168 -27.16 -17.30 5.39
C ARG A 168 -26.75 -15.81 5.38
N PRO A 169 -27.67 -14.83 5.50
CA PRO A 169 -27.34 -13.43 5.26
C PRO A 169 -26.41 -12.93 6.37
N VAL A 170 -25.23 -12.43 5.98
CA VAL A 170 -24.29 -11.81 6.91
C VAL A 170 -24.78 -10.40 7.18
N ALA A 171 -25.25 -10.14 8.40
CA ALA A 171 -25.22 -8.80 8.96
C ALA A 171 -23.79 -8.58 9.44
N THR A 172 -23.00 -7.83 8.68
CA THR A 172 -21.56 -7.67 8.93
C THR A 172 -21.30 -6.65 10.03
N ASP A 173 -20.74 -7.10 11.15
CA ASP A 173 -20.09 -6.29 12.21
C ASP A 173 -18.72 -5.72 11.75
N GLU A 174 -18.56 -5.48 10.45
CA GLU A 174 -17.24 -5.21 9.86
C GLU A 174 -16.75 -3.83 10.24
N PRO A 175 -15.49 -3.69 10.71
CA PRO A 175 -14.90 -2.40 10.96
C PRO A 175 -14.69 -1.65 9.64
N PHE A 176 -14.86 -0.34 9.64
CA PHE A 176 -14.38 0.50 8.53
C PHE A 176 -13.23 1.37 8.98
N PHE A 177 -12.47 1.84 7.99
CA PHE A 177 -11.27 2.62 8.19
C PHE A 177 -11.36 3.97 7.49
N THR A 178 -10.84 5.02 8.11
CA THR A 178 -10.58 6.31 7.47
C THR A 178 -9.19 6.84 7.86
N HIS A 179 -8.49 7.41 6.88
CA HIS A 179 -7.21 8.10 7.11
C HIS A 179 -7.47 9.60 7.08
N ILE A 180 -7.01 10.30 8.11
CA ILE A 180 -7.22 11.74 8.24
C ILE A 180 -5.86 12.43 8.12
N CYS A 181 -5.67 13.15 7.03
CA CYS A 181 -4.45 13.93 6.79
C CYS A 181 -4.56 15.32 7.43
N GLY A 182 -3.58 15.67 8.26
CA GLY A 182 -3.31 17.04 8.70
C GLY A 182 -1.95 17.51 8.20
N THR A 183 -1.64 18.80 8.39
CA THR A 183 -0.37 19.39 7.94
C THR A 183 0.84 18.97 8.77
N ARG A 184 0.62 18.55 10.02
CA ARG A 184 1.66 18.15 10.98
C ARG A 184 1.47 16.75 11.57
N VAL A 185 0.26 16.21 11.49
CA VAL A 185 -0.15 14.96 12.13
C VAL A 185 -1.07 14.23 11.17
N MET A 186 -0.86 12.93 11.04
CA MET A 186 -1.74 12.01 10.35
C MET A 186 -2.38 11.06 11.36
N ALA A 187 -3.58 10.59 11.04
CA ALA A 187 -4.26 9.64 11.89
C ALA A 187 -4.91 8.51 11.08
N ASN A 188 -4.59 7.29 11.47
CA ASN A 188 -5.26 6.08 11.02
C ASN A 188 -6.41 5.79 11.99
N VAL A 189 -7.66 5.94 11.54
CA VAL A 189 -8.86 5.74 12.36
C VAL A 189 -9.63 4.51 11.90
N THR A 190 -9.87 3.56 12.82
CA THR A 190 -10.72 2.39 12.60
C THR A 190 -11.95 2.48 13.49
N VAL A 191 -13.13 2.26 12.94
CA VAL A 191 -14.41 2.26 13.68
C VAL A 191 -15.02 0.87 13.58
N SER A 192 -15.35 0.26 14.72
CA SER A 192 -15.86 -1.11 14.80
C SER A 192 -17.01 -1.24 15.81
N PRO A 193 -18.15 -1.83 15.46
CA PRO A 193 -18.56 -2.18 14.10
C PRO A 193 -18.84 -0.93 13.25
N GLY A 194 -18.86 -1.08 11.94
CA GLY A 194 -19.13 0.00 10.99
C GLY A 194 -20.59 0.48 10.89
N ARG A 195 -21.39 0.22 11.92
CA ARG A 195 -22.84 0.46 11.92
C ARG A 195 -23.29 1.24 13.13
N SER A 196 -24.52 1.75 13.06
CA SER A 196 -25.13 2.46 14.18
C SER A 196 -25.28 1.60 15.43
N GLY A 197 -25.19 2.24 16.59
CA GLY A 197 -25.11 1.60 17.89
C GLY A 197 -23.77 1.84 18.60
N PRO A 198 -23.43 1.00 19.59
CA PRO A 198 -22.14 1.06 20.27
C PRO A 198 -21.00 0.78 19.29
N ILE A 199 -20.01 1.67 19.27
CA ILE A 199 -18.82 1.54 18.42
C ILE A 199 -17.55 1.77 19.25
N GLU A 200 -16.48 1.10 18.86
CA GLU A 200 -15.12 1.35 19.31
C GLU A 200 -14.34 2.04 18.19
N VAL A 201 -13.69 3.15 18.51
CA VAL A 201 -12.83 3.90 17.62
C VAL A 201 -11.38 3.69 18.06
N LEU A 202 -10.57 3.09 17.19
CA LEU A 202 -9.13 2.98 17.36
C LEU A 202 -8.46 4.07 16.51
N VAL A 203 -7.53 4.79 17.09
CA VAL A 203 -6.78 5.87 16.43
C VAL A 203 -5.29 5.57 16.59
N GLN A 204 -4.55 5.48 15.49
CA GLN A 204 -3.09 5.44 15.48
C GLN A 204 -2.59 6.77 14.93
N ILE A 205 -1.66 7.40 15.65
CA ILE A 205 -1.14 8.74 15.35
C ILE A 205 0.22 8.63 14.68
N GLU A 206 0.40 9.34 13.58
CA GLU A 206 1.60 9.36 12.75
C GLU A 206 2.05 10.80 12.49
N ASP A 207 3.35 11.01 12.28
CA ASP A 207 3.88 12.27 11.79
C ASP A 207 3.71 12.40 10.27
N SER A 208 4.21 13.49 9.68
CA SER A 208 4.14 13.73 8.22
C SER A 208 4.95 12.73 7.38
N ASP A 209 5.86 11.97 8.00
CA ASP A 209 6.68 10.94 7.35
C ASP A 209 6.07 9.53 7.55
N GLU A 210 4.82 9.43 8.01
CA GLU A 210 4.12 8.19 8.35
C GLU A 210 4.79 7.38 9.47
N LYS A 211 5.62 8.02 10.31
CA LYS A 211 6.23 7.35 11.46
C LYS A 211 5.30 7.46 12.67
N PRO A 212 5.27 6.42 13.54
CA PRO A 212 4.55 6.48 14.80
C PRO A 212 4.88 7.75 15.60
N LEU A 213 3.86 8.52 15.93
CA LEU A 213 4.01 9.78 16.65
C LEU A 213 3.36 9.67 18.03
N ALA A 214 4.19 9.75 19.07
CA ALA A 214 3.71 9.83 20.45
C ALA A 214 3.12 11.20 20.73
N VAL A 215 1.93 11.22 21.32
CA VAL A 215 1.20 12.45 21.69
C VAL A 215 0.73 12.37 23.15
N ASP A 216 0.39 13.51 23.77
CA ASP A 216 0.00 13.59 25.19
C ASP A 216 -1.45 13.14 25.42
N ALA A 217 -2.38 13.50 24.52
CA ALA A 217 -3.78 13.11 24.60
C ALA A 217 -4.48 13.13 23.24
N VAL A 218 -5.54 12.32 23.11
CA VAL A 218 -6.46 12.32 21.96
C VAL A 218 -7.90 12.44 22.45
N THR A 219 -8.67 13.30 21.78
CA THR A 219 -10.12 13.44 21.95
C THR A 219 -10.80 13.11 20.63
N VAL A 220 -11.89 12.35 20.66
CA VAL A 220 -12.69 12.00 19.48
C VAL A 220 -14.06 12.65 19.58
N THR A 221 -14.51 13.27 18.50
CA THR A 221 -15.84 13.87 18.38
C THR A 221 -16.58 13.27 17.19
N LEU A 222 -17.82 12.82 17.41
CA LEU A 222 -18.75 12.41 16.36
C LEU A 222 -19.84 13.44 16.22
N SER A 223 -20.10 13.93 15.00
CA SER A 223 -21.20 14.86 14.72
C SER A 223 -22.00 14.44 13.49
N ASN A 224 -23.31 14.66 13.55
CA ASN A 224 -24.23 14.45 12.44
C ASN A 224 -25.30 15.57 12.44
N PRO A 225 -24.92 16.78 11.98
CA PRO A 225 -25.83 17.91 11.95
C PRO A 225 -26.99 17.68 10.97
N ASP A 226 -26.78 16.91 9.91
CA ASP A 226 -27.79 16.56 8.91
C ASP A 226 -28.99 15.81 9.52
N LYS A 227 -28.74 15.06 10.60
CA LYS A 227 -29.79 14.38 11.39
C LYS A 227 -30.19 15.10 12.66
N GLY A 228 -29.70 16.32 12.89
CA GLY A 228 -29.96 17.09 14.11
C GLY A 228 -29.37 16.47 15.37
N ILE A 229 -28.36 15.60 15.23
CA ILE A 229 -27.72 14.93 16.36
C ILE A 229 -26.60 15.82 16.89
N ALA A 230 -26.67 16.18 18.18
CA ALA A 230 -25.65 16.98 18.85
C ALA A 230 -24.29 16.27 18.82
N PRO A 231 -23.17 17.00 18.66
CA PRO A 231 -21.84 16.41 18.71
C PRO A 231 -21.58 15.70 20.05
N VAL A 232 -20.99 14.51 19.97
CA VAL A 232 -20.58 13.73 21.14
C VAL A 232 -19.05 13.66 21.16
N THR A 233 -18.44 14.19 22.21
CA THR A 233 -16.98 14.21 22.39
C THR A 233 -16.60 13.32 23.56
N ALA A 234 -15.58 12.48 23.37
CA ALA A 234 -15.00 11.66 24.44
C ALA A 234 -13.47 11.62 24.34
N ARG A 235 -12.82 11.56 25.50
CA ARG A 235 -11.36 11.40 25.58
C ARG A 235 -11.00 9.94 25.33
N ALA A 236 -10.00 9.70 24.50
CA ALA A 236 -9.50 8.36 24.23
C ALA A 236 -8.53 7.89 25.32
N GLU A 237 -8.58 6.60 25.61
CA GLU A 237 -7.62 5.90 26.46
C GLU A 237 -6.42 5.45 25.61
N ARG A 238 -5.22 5.55 26.17
CA ARG A 238 -4.01 5.11 25.49
C ARG A 238 -3.96 3.58 25.46
N ALA A 239 -3.93 2.99 24.26
CA ALA A 239 -3.84 1.55 24.05
C ALA A 239 -2.40 1.09 23.81
N ALA A 240 -1.58 1.92 23.15
CA ALA A 240 -0.14 1.71 22.93
C ALA A 240 0.59 3.07 22.85
N ALA A 241 1.89 3.09 22.51
CA ALA A 241 2.68 4.33 22.45
C ALA A 241 2.05 5.41 21.54
N ASP A 242 1.62 5.00 20.35
CA ASP A 242 1.02 5.80 19.27
C ASP A 242 -0.47 5.47 19.03
N SER A 243 -1.04 4.56 19.81
CA SER A 243 -2.41 4.05 19.61
C SER A 243 -3.35 4.41 20.76
N TRP A 244 -4.57 4.80 20.40
CA TRP A 244 -5.62 5.29 21.29
C TRP A 244 -6.94 4.61 20.98
N ARG A 245 -7.77 4.44 22.01
CA ARG A 245 -9.07 3.77 21.91
C ARG A 245 -10.15 4.57 22.62
N VAL A 246 -11.33 4.66 22.03
CA VAL A 246 -12.51 5.21 22.70
C VAL A 246 -13.74 4.41 22.32
N ARG A 247 -14.66 4.25 23.28
CA ARG A 247 -15.99 3.67 23.02
C ARG A 247 -17.02 4.79 22.97
N MET A 248 -17.85 4.77 21.93
CA MET A 248 -18.84 5.80 21.63
C MET A 248 -20.15 5.15 21.18
N THR A 249 -21.17 5.95 20.89
CA THR A 249 -22.41 5.47 20.27
C THR A 249 -22.74 6.32 19.05
N ALA A 250 -22.83 5.68 17.88
CA ALA A 250 -23.36 6.30 16.67
C ALA A 250 -24.88 6.11 16.66
N ALA A 251 -25.63 7.15 17.03
CA ALA A 251 -27.07 7.02 17.30
C ALA A 251 -27.93 6.66 16.06
N ALA A 252 -27.39 6.78 14.85
CA ALA A 252 -28.08 6.44 13.61
C ALA A 252 -27.08 6.18 12.48
N GLY A 253 -27.47 5.36 11.49
CA GLY A 253 -26.73 5.21 10.24
C GLY A 253 -26.79 6.49 9.41
N GLY A 254 -25.83 6.69 8.50
CA GLY A 254 -25.73 7.84 7.61
C GLY A 254 -24.33 8.44 7.57
N LYS A 255 -24.22 9.62 6.98
CA LYS A 255 -22.97 10.39 6.93
C LYS A 255 -22.73 11.07 8.27
N TRP A 256 -21.54 10.90 8.83
CA TRP A 256 -21.09 11.56 10.04
C TRP A 256 -19.77 12.29 9.77
N SER A 257 -19.43 13.25 10.62
CA SER A 257 -18.07 13.79 10.71
C SER A 257 -17.41 13.23 11.96
N LEU A 258 -16.22 12.67 11.80
CA LEU A 258 -15.34 12.28 12.89
C LEU A 258 -14.21 13.30 12.98
N SER A 259 -14.06 13.92 14.14
CA SER A 259 -13.00 14.90 14.42
C SER A 259 -12.11 14.39 15.55
N LEU A 260 -10.81 14.56 15.40
CA LEU A 260 -9.79 14.27 16.40
C LEU A 260 -9.20 15.58 16.89
N GLY A 261 -9.11 15.75 18.20
CA GLY A 261 -8.27 16.77 18.81
C GLY A 261 -7.09 16.12 19.52
N ILE A 262 -5.90 16.43 19.03
CA ILE A 262 -4.64 15.74 19.33
C ILE A 262 -3.73 16.74 20.05
N ASP A 263 -3.47 16.50 21.32
CA ASP A 263 -2.58 17.34 22.12
C ASP A 263 -1.15 16.78 22.00
N LEU A 264 -0.26 17.51 21.31
CA LEU A 264 1.13 17.13 21.07
C LEU A 264 2.03 17.44 22.27
N ALA A 265 1.77 18.59 22.90
CA ALA A 265 2.40 19.07 24.13
C ALA A 265 1.44 20.02 24.84
N LYS A 266 1.81 20.48 26.04
CA LYS A 266 1.06 21.54 26.74
C LYS A 266 0.91 22.78 25.84
N ASP A 267 -0.34 23.16 25.60
CA ASP A 267 -0.75 24.28 24.73
C ASP A 267 -0.43 24.11 23.22
N ASP A 268 -0.08 22.90 22.74
CA ASP A 268 0.05 22.54 21.31
C ASP A 268 -0.97 21.48 20.93
N ARG A 269 -2.10 21.91 20.36
CA ARG A 269 -3.21 21.05 19.93
C ARG A 269 -3.42 21.15 18.43
N VAL A 270 -3.63 20.00 17.80
CA VAL A 270 -4.01 19.87 16.39
C VAL A 270 -5.39 19.23 16.30
N ASP A 271 -6.31 19.88 15.58
CA ASP A 271 -7.62 19.32 15.29
C ASP A 271 -7.68 18.91 13.81
N ILE A 272 -8.07 17.66 13.54
CA ILE A 272 -8.26 17.11 12.19
C ILE A 272 -9.62 16.42 12.10
N ALA A 273 -10.24 16.39 10.92
CA ALA A 273 -11.56 15.79 10.74
C ALA A 273 -11.72 15.12 9.38
N ALA A 274 -12.55 14.09 9.33
CA ALA A 274 -12.93 13.44 8.08
C ALA A 274 -14.42 13.03 8.09
N PRO A 275 -15.08 13.05 6.91
CA PRO A 275 -16.37 12.42 6.78
C PRO A 275 -16.23 10.90 6.88
N ILE A 276 -17.18 10.27 7.56
CA ILE A 276 -17.29 8.81 7.69
C ILE A 276 -18.72 8.37 7.38
N LEU A 277 -18.89 7.12 6.97
CA LEU A 277 -20.19 6.51 6.75
C LEU A 277 -20.42 5.46 7.83
N ILE A 278 -21.52 5.60 8.57
CA ILE A 278 -22.02 4.59 9.52
C ILE A 278 -23.20 3.91 8.84
N GLU A 279 -23.25 2.58 8.81
CA GLU A 279 -24.39 1.84 8.25
C GLU A 279 -25.64 1.84 9.15
#